data_AF-A0A1J5DJE0-F1
#
_entry.id   AF-A0A1J5DJE0-F1
#
_cell.length_a   1.000
_cell.length_b   1.000
_cell.length_c   1.000
_cell.angle_alpha   90.00
_cell.angle_beta   90.00
_cell.angle_gamma   90.00
#
_symmetry.space_group_name_H-M   'P 1'
#
loop_
_entity.id
_entity.type
_entity.pdbx_description
1 polymer ?
#
loop_
_entity_poly.entity_id
_entity_poly.type
_entity_poly.pdbx_seq_one_letter_code
_entity_poly.pdbx_strand_id
1 'polypeptide(L)'
;MNQSRKFWKSAPLVSLLSALCLALLLSACAEPESSVQKCTVTSDCESVGYVCHQGTCKLESAPRECVTKADCISGEECISNFCGAADIVEDAIVDTSTTNPTNDVTSDTHVNDTAVDVEDLIPPTITAHTPAVDAVNVALNSTVTVTFSEPVIAASIVDSNNFFAMDTSGRKVPSTIVWDEPSRTATMTFTSPLWAWSTYEVRVSSSVMDIAQNSLIEVRWSFSTAAPAVAAYHDELARAYAPVIYQDVADAKRDTPTRIDFDNNLQPFNNKANVAQVSTAAVYYSVTETESHMFIDYILYYPTYKASSGAADQAHAVNGILVVVAKNTDRLGTLQFFSTYSVGTTPGRIDTFFPSCATGAVEPFCPLGFSGKSTTLSRFEDVDSTLYTDPNDARRVRVYVKQYDHEVCAFEYAGTSLYCQHTPGQFTMTDHAVLTLHTAAGQPSTPTYAAPTHAGSYALIPLATPWWTSRTSVGSAVTDFYGSDIVYVAPGVTQPGGGGGLRVPNLLATDDVASNFGLNSPWTWQSVDGFDLGKGVFFVDPAYSIQTMTNTPNGFLTRAVEYCFNLYTGIDRTQTDAPCQHN
;
A
#
# COMPACT_ATOMS: atom_id res chain seq x y z
N MET A 1 -58.44 -29.70 -12.44
CA MET A 1 -59.36 -30.66 -11.80
C MET A 1 -58.88 -32.08 -12.08
N ASN A 2 -58.23 -32.73 -11.12
CA ASN A 2 -58.58 -34.09 -10.67
C ASN A 2 -57.65 -34.49 -9.53
N GLN A 3 -58.24 -34.75 -8.36
CA GLN A 3 -57.61 -35.43 -7.25
C GLN A 3 -57.75 -36.94 -7.44
N SER A 4 -56.80 -37.73 -6.93
CA SER A 4 -57.14 -38.74 -5.91
C SER A 4 -55.91 -39.14 -5.11
N ARG A 5 -56.05 -39.03 -3.79
CA ARG A 5 -55.09 -39.34 -2.73
C ARG A 5 -55.00 -40.84 -2.46
N LYS A 6 -53.85 -41.31 -1.96
CA LYS A 6 -53.79 -42.25 -0.83
C LYS A 6 -52.62 -41.89 0.11
N PHE A 7 -52.97 -41.68 1.38
CA PHE A 7 -52.14 -41.56 2.59
C PHE A 7 -51.44 -42.91 2.91
N TRP A 8 -50.40 -43.08 3.75
CA TRP A 8 -50.09 -42.62 5.13
C TRP A 8 -48.54 -42.66 5.34
N LYS A 9 -47.89 -41.58 5.79
CA LYS A 9 -47.43 -41.27 7.18
C LYS A 9 -46.38 -42.21 7.80
N SER A 10 -45.13 -41.72 7.90
CA SER A 10 -44.39 -41.56 9.17
C SER A 10 -43.18 -40.64 8.97
N ALA A 11 -43.06 -39.64 9.85
CA ALA A 11 -41.84 -38.87 10.17
C ALA A 11 -41.48 -39.24 11.63
N PRO A 12 -40.46 -38.67 12.33
CA PRO A 12 -39.49 -37.64 11.92
C PRO A 12 -38.07 -37.76 12.56
N LEU A 13 -37.25 -36.70 12.34
CA LEU A 13 -36.21 -36.08 13.19
C LEU A 13 -34.94 -36.91 13.59
N VAL A 14 -33.75 -36.50 13.13
CA VAL A 14 -32.78 -35.56 13.76
C VAL A 14 -32.08 -36.16 14.98
N SER A 15 -30.74 -36.23 14.90
CA SER A 15 -29.75 -35.93 15.95
C SER A 15 -28.55 -36.91 15.93
N LEU A 16 -27.36 -36.36 16.21
CA LEU A 16 -26.10 -37.03 16.55
C LEU A 16 -25.23 -37.58 15.41
N LEU A 17 -24.46 -36.66 14.80
CA LEU A 17 -23.12 -36.97 14.26
C LEU A 17 -22.09 -36.12 15.02
N SER A 18 -21.97 -36.43 16.31
CA SER A 18 -20.98 -35.91 17.24
C SER A 18 -20.73 -36.99 18.29
N ALA A 19 -20.07 -38.08 17.89
CA ALA A 19 -19.39 -39.07 18.74
C ALA A 19 -19.08 -40.33 17.90
N LEU A 20 -18.05 -40.28 17.05
CA LEU A 20 -17.29 -41.48 16.69
C LEU A 20 -15.93 -41.08 16.07
N CYS A 21 -15.11 -40.38 16.84
CA CYS A 21 -13.66 -40.36 16.65
C CYS A 21 -12.99 -40.06 18.00
N LEU A 22 -13.31 -40.88 19.00
CA LEU A 22 -12.65 -40.87 20.30
C LEU A 22 -12.38 -42.31 20.72
N ALA A 23 -11.48 -42.96 19.97
CA ALA A 23 -10.76 -44.16 20.35
C ALA A 23 -9.62 -44.39 19.35
N LEU A 24 -8.66 -43.46 19.30
CA LEU A 24 -7.30 -43.62 18.76
C LEU A 24 -6.44 -42.46 19.31
N LEU A 25 -6.46 -42.30 20.63
CA LEU A 25 -5.47 -41.53 21.39
C LEU A 25 -4.66 -42.56 22.17
N LEU A 26 -3.50 -42.93 21.61
CA LEU A 26 -2.28 -43.46 22.26
C LEU A 26 -1.42 -44.13 21.18
N SER A 27 -0.72 -43.34 20.36
CA SER A 27 0.49 -43.75 19.61
C SER A 27 0.97 -42.62 18.68
N ALA A 28 1.54 -41.57 19.26
CA ALA A 28 2.39 -40.62 18.53
C ALA A 28 3.34 -39.91 19.52
N CYS A 29 4.24 -40.70 20.09
CA CYS A 29 5.59 -40.31 20.52
C CYS A 29 6.39 -41.62 20.52
N ALA A 30 6.59 -42.20 19.33
CA ALA A 30 7.71 -43.08 19.09
C ALA A 30 8.59 -42.28 18.14
N GLU A 31 9.72 -41.81 18.66
CA GLU A 31 10.84 -41.35 17.84
C GLU A 31 11.06 -42.40 16.74
N PRO A 32 11.39 -42.02 15.49
CA PRO A 32 12.01 -43.01 14.62
C PRO A 32 13.22 -43.52 15.41
N GLU A 33 13.28 -44.83 15.69
CA GLU A 33 14.50 -45.44 16.20
C GLU A 33 15.59 -45.05 15.22
N SER A 34 16.35 -44.01 15.58
CA SER A 34 17.53 -43.58 14.86
C SER A 34 18.40 -44.83 14.85
N SER A 35 18.56 -45.42 13.66
CA SER A 35 19.53 -46.49 13.46
C SER A 35 20.85 -45.97 14.01
N VAL A 36 21.26 -46.45 15.20
CA VAL A 36 22.44 -45.93 15.88
C VAL A 36 23.62 -46.14 14.94
N GLN A 37 24.11 -45.06 14.35
CA GLN A 37 25.17 -45.09 13.35
C GLN A 37 26.41 -45.67 14.02
N LYS A 38 26.86 -46.83 13.51
CA LYS A 38 28.09 -47.45 14.00
C LYS A 38 29.27 -46.68 13.47
N CYS A 39 30.31 -46.56 14.29
CA CYS A 39 31.51 -45.81 13.96
C CYS A 39 32.74 -46.49 14.56
N THR A 40 33.91 -46.21 14.00
CA THR A 40 35.22 -46.56 14.56
C THR A 40 36.01 -45.32 14.94
N VAL A 41 35.77 -44.19 14.25
CA VAL A 41 36.35 -42.87 14.51
C VAL A 41 35.27 -41.78 14.34
N THR A 42 35.50 -40.59 14.89
CA THR A 42 34.52 -39.48 14.88
C THR A 42 34.10 -39.01 13.48
N SER A 43 35.00 -39.10 12.49
CA SER A 43 34.68 -38.75 11.10
C SER A 43 33.64 -39.68 10.45
N ASP A 44 33.35 -40.83 11.07
CA ASP A 44 32.33 -41.77 10.59
C ASP A 44 30.91 -41.29 10.96
N CYS A 45 30.76 -40.21 11.73
CA CYS A 45 29.49 -39.65 12.16
C CYS A 45 29.05 -38.50 11.24
N GLU A 46 27.97 -38.72 10.47
CA GLU A 46 27.56 -37.80 9.39
C GLU A 46 26.84 -36.54 9.89
N SER A 47 26.40 -36.53 11.16
CA SER A 47 25.68 -35.41 11.76
C SER A 47 26.62 -34.47 12.52
N VAL A 48 26.53 -33.16 12.23
CA VAL A 48 27.31 -32.11 12.91
C VAL A 48 27.02 -32.15 14.41
N GLY A 49 28.09 -32.23 15.24
CA GLY A 49 27.99 -32.30 16.71
C GLY A 49 27.92 -33.71 17.32
N TYR A 50 28.10 -34.77 16.52
CA TYR A 50 28.17 -36.15 17.00
C TYR A 50 29.61 -36.68 16.99
N VAL A 51 30.01 -37.37 18.06
CA VAL A 51 31.33 -38.01 18.20
C VAL A 51 31.21 -39.53 18.35
N CYS A 52 32.23 -40.26 17.87
CA CYS A 52 32.21 -41.71 17.94
C CYS A 52 32.59 -42.20 19.34
N HIS A 53 31.65 -42.86 20.03
CA HIS A 53 31.87 -43.40 21.36
C HIS A 53 31.52 -44.89 21.40
N GLN A 54 32.53 -45.73 21.66
CA GLN A 54 32.40 -47.19 21.81
C GLN A 54 31.63 -47.88 20.66
N GLY A 55 31.90 -47.49 19.42
CA GLY A 55 31.30 -48.13 18.27
C GLY A 55 30.03 -47.46 17.75
N THR A 56 29.58 -46.36 18.36
CA THR A 56 28.33 -45.67 18.05
C THR A 56 28.45 -44.14 18.10
N CYS A 57 27.86 -43.43 17.13
CA CYS A 57 27.82 -41.97 17.11
C CYS A 57 26.85 -41.42 18.16
N LYS A 58 27.32 -40.53 19.03
CA LYS A 58 26.50 -39.89 20.07
C LYS A 58 26.67 -38.37 20.03
N LEU A 59 25.58 -37.64 20.27
CA LEU A 59 25.58 -36.18 20.36
C LEU A 59 26.45 -35.77 21.55
N GLU A 60 27.36 -34.82 21.36
CA GLU A 60 28.20 -34.30 22.43
C GLU A 60 27.33 -33.47 23.40
N SER A 61 26.79 -34.14 24.42
CA SER A 61 25.89 -33.53 25.39
C SER A 61 26.70 -32.89 26.52
N ALA A 62 26.85 -31.57 26.49
CA ALA A 62 27.29 -30.66 27.56
C ALA A 62 28.66 -30.94 28.23
N PRO A 63 29.41 -29.91 28.63
CA PRO A 63 30.71 -30.08 29.28
C PRO A 63 30.54 -30.86 30.59
N ARG A 64 31.43 -31.85 30.80
CA ARG A 64 31.37 -32.76 31.94
C ARG A 64 31.78 -32.02 33.21
N GLU A 65 30.85 -31.88 34.15
CA GLU A 65 31.15 -31.22 35.41
C GLU A 65 32.17 -32.01 36.23
N CYS A 66 33.08 -31.31 36.91
CA CYS A 66 34.12 -31.90 37.74
C CYS A 66 34.33 -31.07 39.01
N VAL A 67 34.77 -31.73 40.08
CA VAL A 67 35.26 -31.06 41.30
C VAL A 67 36.77 -31.24 41.42
N THR A 68 37.29 -32.34 40.87
CA THR A 68 38.71 -32.67 40.87
C THR A 68 39.14 -33.27 39.53
N LYS A 69 40.45 -33.30 39.27
CA LYS A 69 41.03 -33.93 38.07
C LYS A 69 40.62 -35.41 37.90
N ALA A 70 40.30 -36.12 38.98
CA ALA A 70 39.88 -37.51 38.93
C ALA A 70 38.49 -37.71 38.30
N ASP A 71 37.68 -36.65 38.22
CA ASP A 71 36.37 -36.65 37.59
C ASP A 71 36.47 -36.51 36.04
N CYS A 72 37.66 -36.12 35.56
CA CYS A 72 37.96 -35.93 34.14
C CYS A 72 38.64 -37.15 33.52
N ILE A 73 38.51 -37.30 32.20
CA ILE A 73 39.18 -38.40 31.50
C ILE A 73 40.68 -38.13 31.36
N SER A 74 41.46 -39.19 31.15
CA SER A 74 42.92 -39.11 31.05
C SER A 74 43.34 -38.18 29.91
N GLY A 75 44.01 -37.07 30.24
CA GLY A 75 44.46 -36.04 29.29
C GLY A 75 43.79 -34.68 29.50
N GLU A 76 42.79 -34.59 30.38
CA GLU A 76 42.09 -33.36 30.74
C GLU A 76 42.42 -32.90 32.17
N GLU A 77 42.19 -31.62 32.45
CA GLU A 77 42.16 -31.04 33.78
C GLU A 77 40.79 -30.46 34.12
N CYS A 78 40.48 -30.40 35.41
CA CYS A 78 39.25 -29.78 35.87
C CYS A 78 39.46 -28.26 35.96
N ILE A 79 38.85 -27.52 35.05
CA ILE A 79 38.96 -26.07 34.93
C ILE A 79 37.57 -25.48 35.12
N SER A 80 37.39 -24.63 36.14
CA SER A 80 36.11 -23.95 36.40
C SER A 80 34.90 -24.90 36.47
N ASN A 81 35.06 -26.04 37.13
CA ASN A 81 34.08 -27.11 37.27
C ASN A 81 33.73 -27.87 35.98
N PHE A 82 34.53 -27.76 34.93
CA PHE A 82 34.37 -28.55 33.70
C PHE A 82 35.70 -29.15 33.24
N CYS A 83 35.67 -30.33 32.64
CA CYS A 83 36.88 -30.98 32.13
C CYS A 83 37.33 -30.38 30.78
N GLY A 84 38.62 -30.05 30.63
CA GLY A 84 39.20 -29.49 29.40
C GLY A 84 40.68 -29.85 29.18
N ALA A 85 41.21 -29.65 27.98
CA ALA A 85 42.57 -30.08 27.58
C ALA A 85 43.69 -29.19 28.17
N ALA A 86 44.80 -29.82 28.59
CA ALA A 86 45.99 -29.13 29.11
C ALA A 86 46.97 -28.78 27.98
N ASP A 87 47.01 -27.52 27.56
CA ASP A 87 47.96 -27.05 26.54
C ASP A 87 49.32 -26.63 27.12
N ILE A 88 50.33 -26.77 26.26
CA ILE A 88 51.74 -27.07 26.53
C ILE A 88 52.64 -25.82 26.39
N VAL A 89 53.77 -25.86 27.11
CA VAL A 89 54.86 -24.89 27.31
C VAL A 89 55.79 -24.69 26.09
N GLU A 90 56.36 -23.49 25.89
CA GLU A 90 57.69 -23.19 25.28
C GLU A 90 58.05 -21.71 25.66
N ASP A 91 59.27 -21.23 25.96
CA ASP A 91 60.63 -21.74 25.81
C ASP A 91 61.66 -20.95 26.69
N ALA A 92 62.90 -21.45 26.77
CA ALA A 92 63.94 -21.18 27.77
C ALA A 92 64.84 -19.91 27.64
N ILE A 93 65.42 -19.45 28.77
CA ILE A 93 66.78 -18.84 28.85
C ILE A 93 67.52 -19.35 30.11
N VAL A 94 68.77 -19.80 29.93
CA VAL A 94 69.70 -20.36 30.92
C VAL A 94 70.84 -19.37 31.22
N ASP A 95 71.18 -19.15 32.50
CA ASP A 95 72.51 -19.38 33.14
C ASP A 95 73.04 -18.33 34.15
N THR A 96 73.63 -18.87 35.22
CA THR A 96 74.68 -18.37 36.14
C THR A 96 74.39 -17.26 37.17
N SER A 97 74.34 -17.64 38.47
CA SER A 97 75.50 -17.59 39.39
C SER A 97 75.13 -17.41 40.89
N THR A 98 75.62 -18.37 41.69
CA THR A 98 76.24 -18.23 43.03
C THR A 98 75.45 -17.78 44.29
N THR A 99 75.43 -18.72 45.26
CA THR A 99 75.77 -18.61 46.70
C THR A 99 74.69 -18.40 47.79
N ASN A 100 74.45 -19.53 48.49
CA ASN A 100 74.38 -19.77 49.94
C ASN A 100 73.10 -19.42 50.77
N PRO A 101 72.78 -20.23 51.82
CA PRO A 101 71.43 -20.47 52.30
C PRO A 101 71.11 -19.82 53.66
N THR A 102 69.83 -19.62 53.95
CA THR A 102 69.23 -19.79 55.29
C THR A 102 67.71 -19.92 55.19
N ASN A 103 67.16 -20.90 55.91
CA ASN A 103 65.73 -21.11 56.17
C ASN A 103 65.04 -19.83 56.69
N ASP A 104 63.81 -19.53 56.27
CA ASP A 104 62.61 -19.49 57.14
C ASP A 104 61.34 -19.04 56.37
N VAL A 105 60.27 -19.82 56.52
CA VAL A 105 58.82 -19.56 56.45
C VAL A 105 58.24 -18.39 55.59
N THR A 106 57.43 -18.79 54.61
CA THR A 106 56.24 -18.13 53.99
C THR A 106 56.26 -16.62 53.71
N SER A 107 56.31 -16.27 52.42
CA SER A 107 55.58 -15.14 51.83
C SER A 107 55.42 -15.48 50.36
N ASP A 108 54.27 -15.97 49.93
CA ASP A 108 53.30 -15.13 49.23
C ASP A 108 53.96 -13.89 48.60
N THR A 109 54.36 -14.06 47.35
CA THR A 109 54.33 -12.99 46.36
C THR A 109 53.56 -13.53 45.17
N HIS A 110 52.24 -13.69 45.33
CA HIS A 110 51.38 -13.32 44.21
C HIS A 110 51.74 -11.87 43.87
N VAL A 111 52.57 -11.70 42.84
CA VAL A 111 52.49 -10.49 42.04
C VAL A 111 51.02 -10.47 41.60
N ASN A 112 50.26 -9.52 42.15
CA ASN A 112 49.01 -9.07 41.57
C ASN A 112 49.35 -8.60 40.16
N ASP A 113 49.35 -9.53 39.21
CA ASP A 113 48.97 -9.21 37.85
C ASP A 113 47.44 -9.26 37.82
N THR A 114 46.84 -8.32 38.55
CA THR A 114 45.52 -7.82 38.17
C THR A 114 45.76 -7.05 36.90
N ALA A 115 45.86 -7.75 35.77
CA ALA A 115 45.39 -7.19 34.52
C ALA A 115 43.97 -6.71 34.83
N VAL A 116 43.83 -5.41 35.01
CA VAL A 116 42.53 -4.77 35.11
C VAL A 116 41.89 -5.08 33.77
N ASP A 117 41.00 -6.06 33.76
CA ASP A 117 40.05 -6.22 32.67
C ASP A 117 39.29 -4.91 32.63
N VAL A 118 39.70 -4.03 31.70
CA VAL A 118 39.07 -2.74 31.55
C VAL A 118 37.74 -3.05 30.89
N GLU A 119 36.71 -3.20 31.72
CA GLU A 119 35.34 -3.40 31.25
C GLU A 119 35.05 -2.33 30.19
N ASP A 120 34.71 -2.79 29.00
CA ASP A 120 34.32 -1.91 27.93
C ASP A 120 32.94 -1.35 28.25
N LEU A 121 32.88 -0.04 28.42
CA LEU A 121 31.67 0.71 28.75
C LEU A 121 31.25 1.67 27.63
N ILE A 122 31.87 1.58 26.45
CA ILE A 122 31.59 2.47 25.33
C ILE A 122 30.51 1.81 24.46
N PRO A 123 29.32 2.40 24.32
CA PRO A 123 28.30 1.83 23.47
C PRO A 123 28.64 1.93 21.98
N PRO A 124 28.16 0.97 21.16
CA PRO A 124 28.28 1.08 19.71
C PRO A 124 27.49 2.28 19.20
N THR A 125 27.99 2.92 18.14
CA THR A 125 27.35 4.03 17.44
C THR A 125 27.24 3.76 15.95
N ILE A 126 26.27 4.37 15.27
CA ILE A 126 26.16 4.31 13.81
C ILE A 126 27.02 5.43 13.22
N THR A 127 28.03 5.06 12.44
CA THR A 127 28.98 5.98 11.81
C THR A 127 28.57 6.38 10.39
N ALA A 128 27.81 5.54 9.71
CA ALA A 128 27.24 5.81 8.39
C ALA A 128 25.95 5.01 8.20
N HIS A 129 25.02 5.55 7.41
CA HIS A 129 23.84 4.83 6.96
C HIS A 129 23.42 5.27 5.55
N THR A 130 22.76 4.37 4.84
CA THR A 130 22.05 4.69 3.60
C THR A 130 20.65 4.09 3.62
N PRO A 131 19.62 4.75 3.08
CA PRO A 131 19.60 6.12 2.54
C PRO A 131 19.96 7.19 3.59
N ALA A 132 20.36 8.38 3.12
CA ALA A 132 20.62 9.53 3.99
C ALA A 132 19.32 10.03 4.65
N VAL A 133 19.46 10.82 5.72
CA VAL A 133 18.32 11.46 6.39
C VAL A 133 17.55 12.33 5.40
N ASP A 134 16.24 12.12 5.32
CA ASP A 134 15.29 12.81 4.44
C ASP A 134 15.64 12.72 2.95
N ALA A 135 16.40 11.68 2.56
CA ALA A 135 16.71 11.44 1.16
C ALA A 135 15.42 11.28 0.34
N VAL A 136 15.32 11.99 -0.78
CA VAL A 136 14.21 11.88 -1.73
C VAL A 136 14.64 11.12 -2.98
N ASN A 137 13.67 10.64 -3.76
CA ASN A 137 13.92 9.90 -5.00
C ASN A 137 14.76 8.62 -4.81
N VAL A 138 14.66 7.97 -3.65
CA VAL A 138 15.29 6.67 -3.41
C VAL A 138 14.68 5.62 -4.33
N ALA A 139 15.51 4.79 -4.98
CA ALA A 139 15.02 3.77 -5.90
C ALA A 139 14.18 2.72 -5.17
N LEU A 140 13.14 2.19 -5.84
CA LEU A 140 12.17 1.28 -5.23
C LEU A 140 12.78 -0.07 -4.78
N ASN A 141 13.92 -0.45 -5.35
CA ASN A 141 14.68 -1.67 -5.02
C ASN A 141 15.94 -1.39 -4.18
N SER A 142 16.05 -0.20 -3.57
CA SER A 142 17.20 0.16 -2.72
C SER A 142 17.23 -0.71 -1.46
N THR A 143 18.43 -0.97 -0.96
CA THR A 143 18.65 -1.55 0.37
C THR A 143 18.85 -0.45 1.40
N VAL A 144 18.79 -0.81 2.69
CA VAL A 144 19.19 0.05 3.79
C VAL A 144 20.47 -0.50 4.40
N THR A 145 21.50 0.34 4.58
CA THR A 145 22.75 -0.06 5.24
C THR A 145 23.02 0.77 6.47
N VAL A 146 23.63 0.16 7.49
CA VAL A 146 24.14 0.83 8.69
C VAL A 146 25.52 0.30 9.04
N THR A 147 26.48 1.19 9.25
CA THR A 147 27.86 0.86 9.62
C THR A 147 28.14 1.30 11.07
N PHE A 148 28.67 0.39 11.89
CA PHE A 148 28.89 0.63 13.32
C PHE A 148 30.33 1.06 13.65
N SER A 149 30.51 1.77 14.77
CA SER A 149 31.82 2.17 15.31
C SER A 149 32.70 1.00 15.73
N GLU A 150 32.07 -0.14 16.06
CA GLU A 150 32.69 -1.36 16.56
C GLU A 150 31.84 -2.60 16.22
N PRO A 151 32.36 -3.83 16.40
CA PRO A 151 31.59 -5.05 16.19
C PRO A 151 30.38 -5.14 17.13
N VAL A 152 29.23 -5.54 16.57
CA VAL A 152 28.00 -5.81 17.34
C VAL A 152 27.68 -7.30 17.39
N ILE A 153 26.90 -7.72 18.39
CA ILE A 153 26.39 -9.10 18.47
C ILE A 153 25.48 -9.33 17.26
N ALA A 154 25.92 -10.22 16.36
CA ALA A 154 25.23 -10.50 15.10
C ALA A 154 23.74 -10.84 15.32
N ALA A 155 23.42 -11.68 16.31
CA ALA A 155 22.05 -12.05 16.66
C ALA A 155 21.17 -10.85 17.06
N SER A 156 21.75 -9.81 17.66
CA SER A 156 21.01 -8.61 18.08
C SER A 156 20.63 -7.72 16.89
N ILE A 157 21.51 -7.59 15.89
CA ILE A 157 21.30 -6.70 14.74
C ILE A 157 20.49 -7.37 13.60
N VAL A 158 20.59 -8.70 13.43
CA VAL A 158 19.81 -9.43 12.43
C VAL A 158 18.36 -9.69 12.84
N ASP A 159 18.00 -9.39 14.09
CA ASP A 159 16.61 -9.45 14.55
C ASP A 159 15.80 -8.30 13.93
N SER A 160 14.78 -8.66 13.15
CA SER A 160 13.80 -7.73 12.55
C SER A 160 12.96 -6.93 13.58
N ASN A 161 13.13 -7.20 14.87
CA ASN A 161 12.61 -6.36 15.95
C ASN A 161 13.53 -5.24 16.37
N ASN A 162 14.82 -5.33 16.04
CA ASN A 162 15.82 -4.37 16.43
C ASN A 162 16.26 -3.49 15.26
N PHE A 163 16.30 -4.02 14.04
CA PHE A 163 16.56 -3.24 12.84
C PHE A 163 15.43 -3.47 11.83
N PHE A 164 14.62 -2.44 11.57
CA PHE A 164 13.47 -2.55 10.68
C PHE A 164 13.11 -1.21 10.05
N ALA A 165 12.48 -1.26 8.88
CA ALA A 165 11.80 -0.11 8.31
C ALA A 165 10.29 -0.21 8.55
N MET A 166 9.64 0.92 8.76
CA MET A 166 8.19 1.02 8.79
C MET A 166 7.67 1.89 7.67
N ASP A 167 6.51 1.49 7.17
CA ASP A 167 5.74 2.31 6.26
C ASP A 167 4.98 3.41 7.02
N THR A 168 4.29 4.21 6.22
CA THR A 168 3.48 5.36 6.60
C THR A 168 2.31 5.01 7.52
N SER A 169 1.89 3.74 7.53
CA SER A 169 0.80 3.23 8.38
C SER A 169 1.33 2.64 9.70
N GLY A 170 2.63 2.79 9.98
CA GLY A 170 3.28 2.24 11.17
C GLY A 170 3.50 0.73 11.11
N ARG A 171 3.46 0.12 9.92
CA ARG A 171 3.65 -1.31 9.73
C ARG A 171 5.08 -1.60 9.32
N LYS A 172 5.65 -2.68 9.86
CA LYS A 172 6.99 -3.12 9.45
C LYS A 172 6.98 -3.61 8.01
N VAL A 173 7.95 -3.14 7.22
CA VAL A 173 8.16 -3.60 5.86
C VAL A 173 8.95 -4.92 5.89
N PRO A 174 8.42 -6.01 5.32
CA PRO A 174 9.14 -7.28 5.28
C PRO A 174 10.53 -7.14 4.63
N SER A 175 11.55 -7.61 5.33
CA SER A 175 12.94 -7.52 4.90
C SER A 175 13.79 -8.65 5.50
N THR A 176 14.95 -8.89 4.90
CA THR A 176 16.01 -9.75 5.43
C THR A 176 17.21 -8.89 5.80
N ILE A 177 17.94 -9.28 6.84
CA ILE A 177 19.09 -8.53 7.35
C ILE A 177 20.31 -9.44 7.32
N VAL A 178 21.40 -8.93 6.76
CA VAL A 178 22.70 -9.60 6.73
C VAL A 178 23.72 -8.72 7.45
N TRP A 179 24.45 -9.31 8.39
CA TRP A 179 25.56 -8.67 9.09
C TRP A 179 26.90 -9.07 8.44
N ASP A 180 27.70 -8.08 8.05
CA ASP A 180 29.09 -8.26 7.61
C ASP A 180 30.04 -7.73 8.68
N GLU A 181 30.64 -8.64 9.44
CA GLU A 181 31.54 -8.31 10.55
C GLU A 181 32.79 -7.52 10.12
N PRO A 182 33.52 -7.87 9.04
CA PRO A 182 34.73 -7.15 8.65
C PRO A 182 34.49 -5.68 8.32
N SER A 183 33.40 -5.35 7.61
CA SER A 183 33.03 -3.96 7.34
C SER A 183 32.17 -3.33 8.43
N ARG A 184 31.78 -4.11 9.45
CA ARG A 184 30.86 -3.73 10.53
C ARG A 184 29.56 -3.14 9.99
N THR A 185 29.04 -3.73 8.92
CA THR A 185 27.88 -3.19 8.20
C THR A 185 26.73 -4.19 8.20
N ALA A 186 25.56 -3.74 8.64
CA ALA A 186 24.32 -4.48 8.46
C ALA A 186 23.61 -3.98 7.19
N THR A 187 23.13 -4.90 6.36
CA THR A 187 22.37 -4.62 5.15
C THR A 187 20.97 -5.22 5.27
N MET A 188 19.96 -4.36 5.22
CA MET A 188 18.55 -4.73 5.14
C MET A 188 18.10 -4.72 3.68
N THR A 189 17.57 -5.84 3.22
CA THR A 189 17.03 -6.03 1.87
C THR A 189 15.53 -6.29 1.96
N PHE A 190 14.73 -5.46 1.29
CA PHE A 190 13.28 -5.65 1.26
C PHE A 190 12.90 -6.87 0.41
N THR A 191 11.90 -7.64 0.86
CA THR A 191 11.46 -8.85 0.12
C THR A 191 10.60 -8.54 -1.10
N SER A 192 10.21 -7.28 -1.27
CA SER A 192 9.46 -6.76 -2.42
C SER A 192 9.87 -5.31 -2.66
N PRO A 193 9.72 -4.78 -3.89
CA PRO A 193 9.95 -3.38 -4.15
C PRO A 193 9.14 -2.47 -3.21
N LEU A 194 9.77 -1.39 -2.75
CA LEU A 194 9.11 -0.33 -2.00
C LEU A 194 8.07 0.37 -2.88
N TRP A 195 7.04 0.90 -2.25
CA TRP A 195 6.01 1.66 -2.94
C TRP A 195 6.61 2.95 -3.50
N ALA A 196 6.16 3.38 -4.68
CA ALA A 196 6.55 4.67 -5.24
C ALA A 196 5.90 5.83 -4.47
N TRP A 197 6.52 7.02 -4.51
CA TRP A 197 6.02 8.21 -3.79
C TRP A 197 5.69 7.94 -2.31
N SER A 198 6.61 7.27 -1.61
CA SER A 198 6.38 6.70 -0.29
C SER A 198 7.50 7.06 0.68
N THR A 199 7.15 7.44 1.90
CA THR A 199 8.14 7.64 2.96
C THR A 199 8.24 6.40 3.83
N TYR A 200 9.46 6.04 4.20
CA TYR A 200 9.76 4.97 5.12
C TYR A 200 10.60 5.50 6.28
N GLU A 201 10.32 5.03 7.49
CA GLU A 201 11.13 5.31 8.68
C GLU A 201 11.94 4.08 9.04
N VAL A 202 13.26 4.20 9.09
CA VAL A 202 14.15 3.15 9.57
C VAL A 202 14.38 3.34 11.06
N ARG A 203 14.38 2.24 11.81
CA ARG A 203 14.69 2.20 13.24
C ARG A 203 15.77 1.17 13.53
N VAL A 204 16.77 1.58 14.32
CA VAL A 204 17.74 0.69 14.95
C VAL A 204 17.59 0.86 16.46
N SER A 205 17.07 -0.16 17.13
CA SER A 205 16.66 -0.11 18.54
C SER A 205 17.85 -0.19 19.50
N SER A 206 17.60 0.16 20.76
CA SER A 206 18.59 0.02 21.84
C SER A 206 18.86 -1.43 22.29
N SER A 207 18.17 -2.40 21.68
CA SER A 207 18.43 -3.83 21.91
C SER A 207 19.59 -4.36 21.05
N VAL A 208 20.09 -3.57 20.11
CA VAL A 208 21.38 -3.83 19.45
C VAL A 208 22.50 -3.57 20.45
N MET A 209 23.40 -4.53 20.62
CA MET A 209 24.49 -4.48 21.60
C MET A 209 25.83 -4.81 20.96
N ASP A 210 26.90 -4.23 21.49
CA ASP A 210 28.27 -4.67 21.18
C ASP A 210 28.60 -6.03 21.83
N ILE A 211 29.82 -6.53 21.58
CA ILE A 211 30.31 -7.79 22.16
C ILE A 211 30.48 -7.71 23.68
N ALA A 212 30.70 -6.52 24.24
CA ALA A 212 30.77 -6.25 25.68
C ALA A 212 29.38 -6.04 26.33
N GLN A 213 28.30 -6.18 25.56
CA GLN A 213 26.91 -6.00 25.96
C GLN A 213 26.50 -4.55 26.28
N ASN A 214 27.22 -3.54 25.80
CA ASN A 214 26.74 -2.16 25.85
C ASN A 214 25.66 -1.94 24.77
N SER A 215 24.54 -1.32 25.18
CA SER A 215 23.41 -1.04 24.29
C SER A 215 23.61 0.19 23.42
N LEU A 216 23.33 0.06 22.13
CA LEU A 216 23.20 1.19 21.21
C LEU A 216 22.17 2.23 21.73
N ILE A 217 22.44 3.51 21.51
CA ILE A 217 21.40 4.55 21.62
C ILE A 217 20.54 4.50 20.36
N GLU A 218 19.23 4.30 20.53
CA GLU A 218 18.29 4.15 19.41
C GLU A 218 18.43 5.26 18.36
N VAL A 219 18.48 4.85 17.09
CA VAL A 219 18.59 5.76 15.93
C VAL A 219 17.41 5.57 15.00
N ARG A 220 16.89 6.68 14.47
CA ARG A 220 15.76 6.72 13.54
C ARG A 220 15.99 7.77 12.47
N TRP A 221 15.58 7.46 11.24
CA TRP A 221 15.56 8.43 10.16
C TRP A 221 14.53 8.03 9.10
N SER A 222 14.20 8.97 8.21
CA SER A 222 13.27 8.72 7.12
C SER A 222 13.91 8.94 5.75
N PHE A 223 13.32 8.32 4.73
CA PHE A 223 13.61 8.58 3.34
C PHE A 223 12.34 8.41 2.49
N SER A 224 12.29 9.06 1.33
CA SER A 224 11.19 8.99 0.38
C SER A 224 11.63 8.39 -0.96
N THR A 225 10.81 7.47 -1.47
CA THR A 225 11.04 6.80 -2.74
C THR A 225 10.70 7.68 -3.94
N ALA A 226 11.31 7.35 -5.07
CA ALA A 226 11.05 8.01 -6.35
C ALA A 226 9.60 7.82 -6.84
N ALA A 227 9.23 8.68 -7.79
CA ALA A 227 8.07 8.48 -8.65
C ALA A 227 8.21 7.17 -9.46
N PRO A 228 7.09 6.53 -9.85
CA PRO A 228 7.14 5.48 -10.85
C PRO A 228 7.63 6.06 -12.18
N ALA A 229 8.36 5.26 -12.96
CA ALA A 229 8.94 5.74 -14.21
C ALA A 229 7.90 6.19 -15.24
N VAL A 230 6.69 5.67 -15.15
CA VAL A 230 5.55 6.05 -16.00
C VAL A 230 4.86 7.36 -15.61
N ALA A 231 5.31 8.06 -14.56
CA ALA A 231 4.67 9.29 -14.11
C ALA A 231 4.55 10.36 -15.22
N ALA A 232 5.58 10.53 -16.06
CA ALA A 232 5.56 11.50 -17.16
C ALA A 232 4.57 11.10 -18.26
N TYR A 233 4.50 9.81 -18.59
CA TYR A 233 3.52 9.29 -19.55
C TYR A 233 2.09 9.43 -19.03
N HIS A 234 1.85 9.16 -17.75
CA HIS A 234 0.54 9.35 -17.13
C HIS A 234 0.11 10.82 -17.06
N ASP A 235 1.03 11.77 -16.89
CA ASP A 235 0.74 13.21 -17.02
C ASP A 235 0.35 13.58 -18.46
N GLU A 236 1.10 13.10 -19.46
CA GLU A 236 0.78 13.30 -20.88
C GLU A 236 -0.63 12.75 -21.21
N LEU A 237 -0.91 11.52 -20.77
CA LEU A 237 -2.20 10.86 -20.96
C LEU A 237 -3.34 11.64 -20.28
N ALA A 238 -3.18 12.03 -19.02
CA ALA A 238 -4.20 12.78 -18.30
C ALA A 238 -4.45 14.17 -18.90
N ARG A 239 -3.46 14.81 -19.52
CA ARG A 239 -3.66 16.07 -20.26
C ARG A 239 -4.42 15.88 -21.56
N ALA A 240 -4.19 14.76 -22.25
CA ALA A 240 -4.84 14.46 -23.52
C ALA A 240 -6.35 14.18 -23.33
N TYR A 241 -6.72 13.50 -22.24
CA TYR A 241 -8.11 13.12 -21.94
C TYR A 241 -8.81 14.05 -20.94
N ALA A 242 -8.19 15.20 -20.61
CA ALA A 242 -8.68 16.10 -19.58
C ALA A 242 -10.10 16.60 -19.92
N PRO A 243 -11.08 16.50 -18.99
CA PRO A 243 -12.47 16.81 -19.29
C PRO A 243 -12.71 18.31 -19.50
N VAL A 244 -13.73 18.65 -20.27
CA VAL A 244 -14.30 19.99 -20.35
C VAL A 244 -15.48 20.05 -19.36
N ILE A 245 -15.38 20.94 -18.38
CA ILE A 245 -16.35 21.00 -17.26
C ILE A 245 -17.23 22.24 -17.43
N TYR A 246 -18.52 22.02 -17.52
CA TYR A 246 -19.56 23.05 -17.51
C TYR A 246 -20.17 23.11 -16.12
N GLN A 247 -19.81 24.14 -15.35
CA GLN A 247 -20.16 24.28 -13.95
C GLN A 247 -21.21 25.38 -13.80
N ASP A 248 -22.36 25.06 -13.23
CA ASP A 248 -23.28 26.08 -12.71
C ASP A 248 -22.65 26.78 -11.51
N VAL A 249 -22.82 28.10 -11.41
CA VAL A 249 -22.20 28.89 -10.35
C VAL A 249 -23.23 29.75 -9.63
N ALA A 250 -23.53 29.42 -8.38
CA ALA A 250 -24.21 30.33 -7.45
C ALA A 250 -23.21 31.15 -6.64
N ASP A 251 -22.12 30.52 -6.23
CA ASP A 251 -21.03 31.13 -5.47
C ASP A 251 -19.71 30.60 -6.02
N ALA A 252 -18.95 31.46 -6.70
CA ALA A 252 -17.70 31.07 -7.34
C ALA A 252 -16.66 30.47 -6.38
N LYS A 253 -16.71 30.76 -5.06
CA LYS A 253 -15.79 30.16 -4.09
C LYS A 253 -16.20 28.73 -3.73
N ARG A 254 -17.50 28.46 -3.72
CA ARG A 254 -18.08 27.16 -3.33
C ARG A 254 -18.24 26.21 -4.50
N ASP A 255 -18.58 26.75 -5.67
CA ASP A 255 -18.85 26.01 -6.90
C ASP A 255 -17.63 25.97 -7.82
N THR A 256 -16.43 26.10 -7.26
CA THR A 256 -15.17 25.90 -8.00
C THR A 256 -14.47 24.65 -7.46
N PRO A 257 -14.24 23.62 -8.29
CA PRO A 257 -13.41 22.49 -7.89
C PRO A 257 -12.01 23.00 -7.61
N THR A 258 -11.42 22.65 -6.47
CA THR A 258 -10.18 23.27 -5.97
C THR A 258 -9.25 22.22 -5.40
N ARG A 259 -8.03 22.65 -5.08
CA ARG A 259 -7.08 21.80 -4.36
C ARG A 259 -7.56 21.59 -2.92
N ILE A 260 -7.30 20.42 -2.34
CA ILE A 260 -7.59 20.16 -0.93
C ILE A 260 -6.75 21.03 0.02
N ASP A 261 -5.59 21.49 -0.43
CA ASP A 261 -4.66 22.38 0.27
C ASP A 261 -4.72 23.83 -0.24
N PHE A 262 -5.89 24.28 -0.70
CA PHE A 262 -6.05 25.60 -1.29
C PHE A 262 -5.72 26.77 -0.34
N ASP A 263 -5.73 26.52 0.97
CA ASP A 263 -5.39 27.47 2.04
C ASP A 263 -3.94 27.29 2.54
N ASN A 264 -3.09 26.63 1.72
CA ASN A 264 -1.67 26.36 1.97
C ASN A 264 -1.39 25.42 3.15
N ASN A 265 -2.34 24.57 3.51
CA ASN A 265 -2.11 23.49 4.47
C ASN A 265 -2.92 22.24 4.08
N LEU A 266 -2.53 21.07 4.58
CA LEU A 266 -3.27 19.82 4.37
C LEU A 266 -4.14 19.52 5.60
N GLN A 267 -5.07 20.43 5.93
CA GLN A 267 -6.02 20.25 7.04
C GLN A 267 -7.48 20.31 6.57
N PRO A 268 -7.98 19.23 5.93
CA PRO A 268 -9.30 19.27 5.29
C PRO A 268 -10.43 19.69 6.22
N PHE A 269 -10.39 19.31 7.51
CA PHE A 269 -11.44 19.62 8.47
C PHE A 269 -11.80 21.12 8.58
N ASN A 270 -10.88 22.03 8.24
CA ASN A 270 -11.13 23.48 8.30
C ASN A 270 -11.53 24.10 6.94
N ASN A 271 -11.49 23.32 5.85
CA ASN A 271 -11.66 23.81 4.48
C ASN A 271 -13.02 24.50 4.27
N LYS A 272 -14.08 24.02 4.93
CA LYS A 272 -15.40 24.69 4.92
C LYS A 272 -15.32 26.11 5.47
N ALA A 273 -14.62 26.32 6.58
CA ALA A 273 -14.43 27.65 7.17
C ALA A 273 -13.53 28.55 6.32
N ASN A 274 -12.61 27.95 5.56
CA ASN A 274 -11.66 28.65 4.71
C ASN A 274 -12.14 28.87 3.27
N VAL A 275 -13.36 28.47 2.88
CA VAL A 275 -13.85 28.51 1.49
C VAL A 275 -13.65 29.87 0.79
N ALA A 276 -13.67 30.98 1.53
CA ALA A 276 -13.40 32.31 0.99
C ALA A 276 -12.01 32.46 0.32
N GLN A 277 -11.04 31.60 0.68
CA GLN A 277 -9.67 31.61 0.14
C GLN A 277 -9.54 30.87 -1.21
N VAL A 278 -10.56 30.12 -1.65
CA VAL A 278 -10.56 29.45 -2.96
C VAL A 278 -10.31 30.49 -4.05
N SER A 279 -9.32 30.28 -4.91
CA SER A 279 -8.91 31.28 -5.90
C SER A 279 -8.70 30.72 -7.31
N THR A 280 -8.34 29.44 -7.43
CA THR A 280 -8.06 28.79 -8.70
C THR A 280 -8.76 27.44 -8.78
N ALA A 281 -9.31 27.13 -9.95
CA ALA A 281 -9.86 25.81 -10.19
C ALA A 281 -8.74 24.76 -10.29
N ALA A 282 -8.97 23.58 -9.73
CA ALA A 282 -8.08 22.44 -9.83
C ALA A 282 -8.84 21.11 -9.93
N VAL A 283 -8.28 20.19 -10.71
CA VAL A 283 -8.80 18.83 -10.91
C VAL A 283 -7.67 17.87 -10.61
N TYR A 284 -7.94 16.87 -9.77
CA TYR A 284 -6.98 15.81 -9.49
C TYR A 284 -7.08 14.71 -10.55
N TYR A 285 -5.99 13.98 -10.80
CA TYR A 285 -6.05 12.77 -11.64
C TYR A 285 -5.28 11.58 -11.06
N SER A 286 -5.74 10.37 -11.34
CA SER A 286 -5.01 9.12 -11.09
C SER A 286 -5.11 8.21 -12.32
N VAL A 287 -4.05 7.45 -12.60
CA VAL A 287 -4.04 6.51 -13.72
C VAL A 287 -3.81 5.09 -13.19
N THR A 288 -4.67 4.17 -13.62
CA THR A 288 -4.50 2.73 -13.48
C THR A 288 -4.41 2.14 -14.88
N GLU A 289 -3.47 1.21 -15.07
CA GLU A 289 -3.15 0.66 -16.38
C GLU A 289 -3.21 -0.87 -16.34
N THR A 290 -3.83 -1.45 -17.37
CA THR A 290 -3.86 -2.88 -17.61
C THR A 290 -3.19 -3.17 -18.95
N GLU A 291 -2.96 -4.43 -19.30
CA GLU A 291 -2.37 -4.79 -20.60
C GLU A 291 -3.17 -4.27 -21.80
N SER A 292 -4.45 -3.95 -21.61
CA SER A 292 -5.38 -3.56 -22.68
C SER A 292 -5.99 -2.17 -22.54
N HIS A 293 -6.03 -1.60 -21.34
CA HIS A 293 -6.76 -0.35 -21.08
C HIS A 293 -6.01 0.56 -20.12
N MET A 294 -6.33 1.85 -20.19
CA MET A 294 -5.97 2.88 -19.24
C MET A 294 -7.24 3.44 -18.62
N PHE A 295 -7.22 3.58 -17.30
CA PHE A 295 -8.30 4.09 -16.48
C PHE A 295 -7.81 5.40 -15.86
N ILE A 296 -8.35 6.51 -16.33
CA ILE A 296 -7.93 7.86 -15.93
C ILE A 296 -9.06 8.45 -15.09
N ASP A 297 -8.86 8.51 -13.78
CA ASP A 297 -9.83 9.04 -12.84
C ASP A 297 -9.55 10.53 -12.60
N TYR A 298 -10.50 11.39 -12.96
CA TYR A 298 -10.46 12.83 -12.68
C TYR A 298 -11.36 13.16 -11.50
N ILE A 299 -10.78 13.75 -10.46
CA ILE A 299 -11.45 13.95 -9.17
C ILE A 299 -11.64 15.45 -8.92
N LEU A 300 -12.88 15.81 -8.62
CA LEU A 300 -13.34 17.16 -8.32
C LEU A 300 -13.56 17.27 -6.81
N TYR A 301 -12.76 18.11 -6.15
CA TYR A 301 -12.90 18.38 -4.71
C TYR A 301 -13.51 19.76 -4.50
N TYR A 302 -14.54 19.82 -3.65
CA TYR A 302 -15.19 21.05 -3.22
C TYR A 302 -15.09 21.17 -1.69
N PRO A 303 -14.74 22.35 -1.13
CA PRO A 303 -14.63 22.54 0.33
C PRO A 303 -15.97 22.41 1.05
N THR A 304 -17.07 22.70 0.36
CA THR A 304 -18.43 22.70 0.92
C THR A 304 -19.41 22.05 -0.02
N TYR A 305 -20.42 21.39 0.53
CA TYR A 305 -21.56 20.81 -0.19
C TYR A 305 -22.87 21.38 0.33
N LYS A 306 -23.87 21.45 -0.55
CA LYS A 306 -25.22 21.82 -0.15
C LYS A 306 -26.27 21.11 -1.01
N ALA A 307 -27.18 20.37 -0.38
CA ALA A 307 -28.17 19.55 -1.11
C ALA A 307 -29.18 20.35 -1.96
N SER A 308 -29.39 21.63 -1.65
CA SER A 308 -30.24 22.56 -2.41
C SER A 308 -30.03 24.00 -1.92
N SER A 309 -30.42 25.02 -2.67
CA SER A 309 -30.22 26.45 -2.32
C SER A 309 -30.73 26.88 -0.92
N GLY A 310 -31.66 26.13 -0.32
CA GLY A 310 -32.17 26.37 1.05
C GLY A 310 -31.57 25.48 2.15
N ALA A 311 -30.78 24.46 1.80
CA ALA A 311 -30.18 23.54 2.77
C ALA A 311 -29.01 24.17 3.54
N ALA A 312 -28.65 23.56 4.67
CA ALA A 312 -27.45 23.92 5.42
C ALA A 312 -26.18 23.49 4.67
N ASP A 313 -25.13 24.28 4.80
CA ASP A 313 -23.82 23.93 4.25
C ASP A 313 -23.20 22.76 5.04
N GLN A 314 -22.74 21.76 4.31
CA GLN A 314 -21.95 20.64 4.82
C GLN A 314 -20.50 20.79 4.34
N ALA A 315 -19.57 20.13 5.02
CA ALA A 315 -18.18 20.10 4.58
C ALA A 315 -18.01 19.04 3.49
N HIS A 316 -17.15 19.34 2.52
CA HIS A 316 -16.66 18.44 1.48
C HIS A 316 -17.70 17.91 0.50
N ALA A 317 -17.37 18.00 -0.79
CA ALA A 317 -17.89 17.09 -1.80
C ALA A 317 -16.73 16.59 -2.66
N VAL A 318 -16.75 15.29 -2.98
CA VAL A 318 -15.81 14.68 -3.92
C VAL A 318 -16.57 13.88 -4.95
N ASN A 319 -16.53 14.40 -6.17
CA ASN A 319 -17.17 13.84 -7.34
C ASN A 319 -16.10 13.61 -8.41
N GLY A 320 -16.45 12.99 -9.52
CA GLY A 320 -15.46 12.84 -10.57
C GLY A 320 -15.89 12.07 -11.80
N ILE A 321 -14.90 11.80 -12.64
CA ILE A 321 -15.02 11.29 -13.99
C ILE A 321 -13.95 10.23 -14.21
N LEU A 322 -14.35 8.97 -14.35
CA LEU A 322 -13.47 7.88 -14.75
C LEU A 322 -13.52 7.72 -16.27
N VAL A 323 -12.45 8.11 -16.96
CA VAL A 323 -12.30 7.89 -18.41
C VAL A 323 -11.61 6.56 -18.66
N VAL A 324 -12.19 5.74 -19.54
CA VAL A 324 -11.62 4.44 -19.94
C VAL A 324 -11.17 4.48 -21.40
N VAL A 325 -9.89 4.18 -21.59
CA VAL A 325 -9.20 4.29 -22.87
C VAL A 325 -8.65 2.91 -23.24
N ALA A 326 -8.97 2.43 -24.44
CA ALA A 326 -8.36 1.21 -24.98
C ALA A 326 -6.97 1.53 -25.51
N LYS A 327 -5.99 0.73 -25.12
CA LYS A 327 -4.66 0.74 -25.73
C LYS A 327 -4.74 0.23 -27.16
N ASN A 328 -4.02 0.86 -28.07
CA ASN A 328 -3.89 0.42 -29.45
C ASN A 328 -2.59 0.97 -30.06
N THR A 329 -2.53 1.13 -31.38
CA THR A 329 -1.33 1.64 -32.07
C THR A 329 -1.10 3.14 -31.85
N ASP A 330 -2.14 3.89 -31.48
CA ASP A 330 -2.00 5.22 -30.91
C ASP A 330 -1.43 5.07 -29.49
N ARG A 331 -0.29 5.72 -29.24
CA ARG A 331 0.38 5.71 -27.93
C ARG A 331 -0.54 6.23 -26.82
N LEU A 332 -1.44 7.17 -27.11
CA LEU A 332 -2.39 7.67 -26.12
C LEU A 332 -3.71 6.88 -26.09
N GLY A 333 -3.88 5.91 -26.98
CA GLY A 333 -5.04 5.04 -27.05
C GLY A 333 -6.28 5.71 -27.64
N THR A 334 -7.44 5.08 -27.43
CA THR A 334 -8.74 5.56 -27.94
C THR A 334 -9.79 5.50 -26.85
N LEU A 335 -10.51 6.61 -26.66
CA LEU A 335 -11.64 6.71 -25.73
C LEU A 335 -12.64 5.59 -26.02
N GLN A 336 -13.01 4.82 -25.00
CA GLN A 336 -14.05 3.78 -25.10
C GLN A 336 -15.35 4.26 -24.48
N PHE A 337 -15.29 4.70 -23.23
CA PHE A 337 -16.42 5.20 -22.46
C PHE A 337 -15.90 5.97 -21.26
N PHE A 338 -16.81 6.58 -20.51
CA PHE A 338 -16.48 7.17 -19.23
C PHE A 338 -17.60 6.93 -18.23
N SER A 339 -17.25 7.00 -16.94
CA SER A 339 -18.22 7.02 -15.86
C SER A 339 -18.13 8.34 -15.11
N THR A 340 -19.27 8.87 -14.67
CA THR A 340 -19.29 9.92 -13.64
C THR A 340 -19.65 9.31 -12.31
N TYR A 341 -19.21 9.93 -11.22
CA TYR A 341 -19.63 9.55 -9.88
C TYR A 341 -19.84 10.76 -8.99
N SER A 342 -20.85 10.68 -8.12
CA SER A 342 -21.20 11.79 -7.24
C SER A 342 -21.54 11.36 -5.80
N VAL A 343 -21.07 12.13 -4.81
CA VAL A 343 -21.53 12.09 -3.41
C VAL A 343 -22.82 12.91 -3.25
N GLY A 344 -23.80 12.39 -2.50
CA GLY A 344 -24.99 13.16 -2.09
C GLY A 344 -25.60 12.62 -0.79
N THR A 345 -26.76 13.15 -0.38
CA THR A 345 -27.52 12.70 0.81
C THR A 345 -28.22 11.34 0.63
N THR A 346 -28.12 10.76 -0.56
CA THR A 346 -28.54 9.41 -0.95
C THR A 346 -27.29 8.59 -1.29
N PRO A 347 -27.35 7.24 -1.32
CA PRO A 347 -26.17 6.43 -1.65
C PRO A 347 -25.45 6.96 -2.89
N GLY A 348 -24.11 7.02 -2.84
CA GLY A 348 -23.28 7.50 -3.95
C GLY A 348 -23.65 6.81 -5.27
N ARG A 349 -23.66 7.58 -6.36
CA ARG A 349 -24.12 7.13 -7.68
C ARG A 349 -22.95 7.07 -8.64
N ILE A 350 -22.93 6.04 -9.50
CA ILE A 350 -22.02 5.94 -10.66
C ILE A 350 -22.89 5.86 -11.91
N ASP A 351 -22.58 6.64 -12.94
CA ASP A 351 -23.25 6.59 -14.24
C ASP A 351 -22.22 6.34 -15.31
N THR A 352 -22.48 5.45 -16.27
CA THR A 352 -21.51 5.07 -17.31
C THR A 352 -22.10 5.26 -18.70
N PHE A 353 -21.36 5.97 -19.54
CA PHE A 353 -21.82 6.43 -20.84
C PHE A 353 -21.00 5.79 -21.97
N PHE A 354 -21.66 5.04 -22.84
CA PHE A 354 -21.04 4.33 -23.96
C PHE A 354 -21.41 4.98 -25.30
N PRO A 355 -20.52 4.98 -26.30
CA PRO A 355 -20.85 5.42 -27.65
C PRO A 355 -21.93 4.53 -28.24
N SER A 356 -22.91 5.16 -28.88
CA SER A 356 -23.97 4.44 -29.59
C SER A 356 -23.42 3.62 -30.74
N CYS A 357 -23.73 2.32 -30.73
CA CYS A 357 -23.41 1.47 -31.87
C CYS A 357 -24.47 1.66 -32.96
N ALA A 358 -24.15 2.42 -34.00
CA ALA A 358 -24.93 2.35 -35.23
C ALA A 358 -24.98 0.88 -35.70
N THR A 359 -26.15 0.42 -36.17
CA THR A 359 -26.37 -0.94 -36.66
C THR A 359 -25.37 -1.27 -37.78
N GLY A 360 -24.32 -2.03 -37.46
CA GLY A 360 -23.26 -2.43 -38.41
C GLY A 360 -21.81 -2.19 -37.97
N ALA A 361 -21.57 -1.56 -36.81
CA ALA A 361 -20.21 -1.53 -36.24
C ALA A 361 -19.80 -2.93 -35.75
N VAL A 362 -18.63 -3.41 -36.19
CA VAL A 362 -18.04 -4.69 -35.77
C VAL A 362 -16.88 -4.43 -34.80
N GLU A 363 -16.67 -5.35 -33.86
CA GLU A 363 -15.58 -5.40 -32.86
C GLU A 363 -14.22 -4.83 -33.35
N PRO A 364 -13.41 -4.21 -32.46
CA PRO A 364 -13.55 -4.21 -31.00
C PRO A 364 -14.33 -3.01 -30.42
N PHE A 365 -14.81 -2.11 -31.28
CA PHE A 365 -15.27 -0.77 -30.89
C PHE A 365 -16.77 -0.65 -30.67
N CYS A 366 -17.49 -1.77 -30.73
CA CYS A 366 -18.90 -1.79 -30.46
C CYS A 366 -19.16 -2.71 -29.26
N PRO A 367 -19.50 -2.16 -28.09
CA PRO A 367 -19.87 -2.94 -26.93
C PRO A 367 -21.26 -3.58 -27.12
N LEU A 368 -21.47 -4.40 -28.17
CA LEU A 368 -22.65 -5.25 -28.28
C LEU A 368 -22.67 -6.18 -27.07
N GLY A 369 -23.51 -5.87 -26.09
CA GLY A 369 -23.68 -6.67 -24.87
C GLY A 369 -23.27 -5.99 -23.57
N PHE A 370 -22.67 -4.78 -23.59
CA PHE A 370 -22.54 -3.99 -22.36
C PHE A 370 -23.92 -3.57 -21.88
N SER A 371 -24.37 -4.28 -20.85
CA SER A 371 -25.55 -3.95 -20.08
C SER A 371 -25.13 -3.89 -18.62
N GLY A 372 -25.75 -2.98 -17.88
CA GLY A 372 -25.59 -2.96 -16.44
C GLY A 372 -26.10 -4.23 -15.81
N LYS A 373 -25.34 -4.76 -14.86
CA LYS A 373 -25.87 -5.77 -13.94
C LYS A 373 -26.84 -5.15 -12.92
N SER A 374 -26.88 -3.81 -12.83
CA SER A 374 -27.77 -3.00 -11.98
C SER A 374 -28.49 -1.93 -12.79
N THR A 375 -29.64 -1.48 -12.32
CA THR A 375 -30.33 -0.26 -12.81
C THR A 375 -30.31 0.89 -11.79
N THR A 376 -29.68 0.68 -10.62
CA THR A 376 -29.76 1.61 -9.47
C THR A 376 -28.40 2.27 -9.15
N LEU A 377 -27.29 1.50 -9.13
CA LEU A 377 -25.94 1.99 -8.84
C LEU A 377 -25.09 2.36 -10.05
N SER A 378 -25.39 1.75 -11.20
CA SER A 378 -24.71 1.96 -12.47
C SER A 378 -25.76 2.02 -13.57
N ARG A 379 -25.88 3.16 -14.22
CA ARG A 379 -26.80 3.35 -15.35
C ARG A 379 -25.99 3.41 -16.63
N PHE A 380 -26.49 2.70 -17.64
CA PHE A 380 -25.79 2.44 -18.89
C PHE A 380 -26.56 3.11 -20.00
N GLU A 381 -25.97 4.09 -20.64
CA GLU A 381 -26.62 4.83 -21.71
C GLU A 381 -25.84 4.65 -23.02
N ASP A 382 -26.58 4.21 -24.04
CA ASP A 382 -26.17 4.20 -25.44
C ASP A 382 -26.47 5.60 -25.99
N VAL A 383 -25.42 6.41 -26.15
CA VAL A 383 -25.54 7.83 -26.47
C VAL A 383 -24.62 8.15 -27.65
N ASP A 384 -25.13 8.94 -28.61
CA ASP A 384 -24.30 9.45 -29.70
C ASP A 384 -23.08 10.18 -29.11
N SER A 385 -21.89 9.72 -29.48
CA SER A 385 -20.63 10.26 -28.98
C SER A 385 -20.48 11.77 -29.19
N THR A 386 -21.14 12.34 -30.20
CA THR A 386 -21.17 13.79 -30.45
C THR A 386 -21.88 14.58 -29.36
N LEU A 387 -22.64 13.93 -28.48
CA LEU A 387 -23.34 14.57 -27.35
C LEU A 387 -22.42 14.80 -26.15
N TYR A 388 -21.40 13.96 -25.97
CA TYR A 388 -20.51 14.04 -24.81
C TYR A 388 -19.03 14.27 -25.16
N THR A 389 -18.58 14.08 -26.40
CA THR A 389 -17.20 14.43 -26.79
C THR A 389 -17.06 15.92 -27.11
N ASP A 390 -15.89 16.50 -26.88
CA ASP A 390 -15.57 17.86 -27.35
C ASP A 390 -15.54 17.88 -28.89
N PRO A 391 -16.32 18.75 -29.55
CA PRO A 391 -16.30 18.88 -31.01
C PRO A 391 -14.92 19.16 -31.62
N ASN A 392 -14.00 19.73 -30.83
CA ASN A 392 -12.64 20.06 -31.28
C ASN A 392 -11.61 18.99 -30.93
N ASP A 393 -11.95 18.06 -30.03
CA ASP A 393 -11.05 16.99 -29.58
C ASP A 393 -11.85 15.79 -29.06
N ALA A 394 -11.96 14.75 -29.90
CA ALA A 394 -12.72 13.54 -29.58
C ALA A 394 -12.15 12.72 -28.40
N ARG A 395 -10.96 13.06 -27.88
CA ARG A 395 -10.42 12.46 -26.65
C ARG A 395 -11.04 13.04 -25.39
N ARG A 396 -11.57 14.27 -25.45
CA ARG A 396 -12.09 14.97 -24.28
C ARG A 396 -13.58 14.77 -24.15
N VAL A 397 -14.01 14.47 -22.93
CA VAL A 397 -15.42 14.40 -22.58
C VAL A 397 -15.90 15.72 -21.99
N ARG A 398 -17.14 16.08 -22.28
CA ARG A 398 -17.88 17.20 -21.71
C ARG A 398 -18.72 16.68 -20.56
N VAL A 399 -18.65 17.36 -19.43
CA VAL A 399 -19.46 17.06 -18.24
C VAL A 399 -20.05 18.34 -17.68
N TYR A 400 -21.21 18.19 -17.03
CA TYR A 400 -21.98 19.27 -16.43
C TYR A 400 -22.03 19.04 -14.93
N VAL A 401 -21.79 20.09 -14.15
CA VAL A 401 -21.74 20.05 -12.69
C VAL A 401 -22.68 21.09 -12.11
N LYS A 402 -23.61 20.68 -11.25
CA LYS A 402 -24.53 21.62 -10.60
C LYS A 402 -23.81 22.52 -9.59
N GLN A 403 -24.37 23.69 -9.37
CA GLN A 403 -24.11 24.48 -8.16
C GLN A 403 -24.61 23.74 -6.91
N TYR A 404 -23.96 23.99 -5.78
CA TYR A 404 -24.27 23.46 -4.44
C TYR A 404 -24.02 21.95 -4.24
N ASP A 405 -24.75 21.08 -4.95
CA ASP A 405 -24.66 19.63 -4.74
C ASP A 405 -23.51 18.98 -5.52
N HIS A 406 -22.99 19.71 -6.52
CA HIS A 406 -21.86 19.35 -7.37
C HIS A 406 -22.02 17.99 -8.08
N GLU A 407 -23.25 17.51 -8.29
CA GLU A 407 -23.50 16.28 -9.05
C GLU A 407 -22.96 16.43 -10.48
N VAL A 408 -22.19 15.42 -10.93
CA VAL A 408 -21.52 15.39 -12.23
C VAL A 408 -22.29 14.52 -13.22
N CYS A 409 -22.64 15.10 -14.35
CA CYS A 409 -23.47 14.50 -15.39
C CYS A 409 -22.88 14.67 -16.80
N ALA A 410 -23.28 13.82 -17.75
CA ALA A 410 -22.77 13.85 -19.12
C ALA A 410 -23.47 14.88 -20.04
N PHE A 411 -24.77 15.12 -19.86
CA PHE A 411 -25.55 16.02 -20.73
C PHE A 411 -26.82 16.56 -20.05
N GLU A 412 -27.33 17.69 -20.55
CA GLU A 412 -28.63 18.26 -20.20
C GLU A 412 -29.67 17.86 -21.27
N TYR A 413 -30.73 17.11 -20.91
CA TYR A 413 -31.80 16.74 -21.86
C TYR A 413 -33.18 17.16 -21.37
N ALA A 414 -33.92 17.87 -22.24
CA ALA A 414 -35.23 18.45 -21.96
C ALA A 414 -36.44 17.48 -22.17
N GLY A 415 -36.26 16.18 -21.95
CA GLY A 415 -37.29 15.15 -22.19
C GLY A 415 -37.45 14.14 -21.05
N THR A 416 -38.41 13.22 -21.20
CA THR A 416 -38.91 12.36 -20.10
C THR A 416 -38.14 11.04 -19.86
N SER A 417 -36.98 10.77 -20.50
CA SER A 417 -36.36 9.44 -20.35
C SER A 417 -34.83 9.31 -20.42
N LEU A 418 -34.04 10.30 -19.99
CA LEU A 418 -32.59 10.15 -19.77
C LEU A 418 -32.23 10.68 -18.37
N TYR A 419 -31.35 10.00 -17.62
CA TYR A 419 -31.15 10.22 -16.18
C TYR A 419 -29.81 10.93 -15.88
N CYS A 420 -29.79 11.77 -14.84
CA CYS A 420 -29.20 13.13 -14.81
C CYS A 420 -30.18 14.23 -15.26
N GLN A 421 -31.47 14.07 -14.92
CA GLN A 421 -32.45 15.14 -15.08
C GLN A 421 -32.20 16.21 -14.03
N HIS A 422 -31.41 17.22 -14.37
CA HIS A 422 -31.65 18.53 -13.79
C HIS A 422 -33.11 18.89 -14.11
N THR A 423 -33.92 19.19 -13.12
CA THR A 423 -35.26 19.75 -13.38
C THR A 423 -35.08 21.01 -14.23
N PRO A 424 -35.94 21.26 -15.23
CA PRO A 424 -35.83 22.45 -16.06
C PRO A 424 -35.72 23.72 -15.20
N GLY A 425 -34.60 24.45 -15.34
CA GLY A 425 -34.26 25.62 -14.52
C GLY A 425 -33.32 25.39 -13.34
N GLN A 426 -32.86 24.16 -13.08
CA GLN A 426 -31.77 23.88 -12.13
C GLN A 426 -30.41 24.29 -12.68
N PHE A 427 -30.17 24.06 -13.98
CA PHE A 427 -29.12 24.73 -14.74
C PHE A 427 -29.61 26.09 -15.17
N THR A 428 -29.36 27.10 -14.33
CA THR A 428 -29.57 28.48 -14.72
C THR A 428 -28.36 28.90 -15.56
N MET A 429 -28.40 28.58 -16.87
CA MET A 429 -27.44 29.02 -17.90
C MET A 429 -27.19 30.54 -17.95
N THR A 430 -27.82 31.31 -17.07
CA THR A 430 -27.56 32.74 -16.86
C THR A 430 -26.26 32.99 -16.09
N ASP A 431 -25.79 32.06 -15.24
CA ASP A 431 -24.50 32.16 -14.55
C ASP A 431 -23.79 30.79 -14.49
N HIS A 432 -22.85 30.58 -15.41
CA HIS A 432 -22.15 29.32 -15.59
C HIS A 432 -20.70 29.54 -16.01
N ALA A 433 -19.85 28.60 -15.60
CA ALA A 433 -18.44 28.56 -15.93
C ALA A 433 -18.12 27.42 -16.89
N VAL A 434 -17.27 27.69 -17.89
CA VAL A 434 -16.65 26.64 -18.71
C VAL A 434 -15.19 26.55 -18.28
N LEU A 435 -14.84 25.44 -17.65
CA LEU A 435 -13.51 25.15 -17.16
C LEU A 435 -12.82 24.16 -18.10
N THR A 436 -11.69 24.58 -18.66
CA THR A 436 -10.83 23.76 -19.51
C THR A 436 -9.46 23.58 -18.89
N LEU A 437 -8.70 22.56 -19.31
CA LEU A 437 -7.32 22.42 -18.88
C LEU A 437 -6.55 23.71 -19.21
N HIS A 438 -5.80 24.24 -18.23
CA HIS A 438 -4.93 25.38 -18.43
C HIS A 438 -3.86 25.05 -19.49
N THR A 439 -4.15 25.40 -20.74
CA THR A 439 -3.25 25.31 -21.88
C THR A 439 -3.17 26.68 -22.53
N ALA A 440 -1.99 27.09 -22.98
CA ALA A 440 -1.75 28.41 -23.56
C ALA A 440 -2.38 28.60 -24.96
N ALA A 441 -3.39 27.82 -25.35
CA ALA A 441 -3.94 27.86 -26.70
C ALA A 441 -5.45 27.57 -26.75
N GLY A 442 -6.19 28.54 -27.28
CA GLY A 442 -7.52 28.34 -27.87
C GLY A 442 -8.67 28.34 -26.87
N GLN A 443 -9.59 29.29 -27.02
CA GLN A 443 -10.92 29.19 -26.42
C GLN A 443 -11.59 27.88 -26.87
N PRO A 444 -12.20 27.09 -25.97
CA PRO A 444 -13.06 26.00 -26.39
C PRO A 444 -14.16 26.55 -27.31
N SER A 445 -14.65 25.74 -28.25
CA SER A 445 -15.85 26.12 -28.99
C SER A 445 -16.94 26.45 -27.98
N THR A 446 -17.37 27.71 -27.96
CA THR A 446 -18.52 28.16 -27.17
C THR A 446 -19.66 27.16 -27.39
N PRO A 447 -20.29 26.63 -26.33
CA PRO A 447 -21.50 25.85 -26.50
C PRO A 447 -22.48 26.67 -27.35
N THR A 448 -23.28 25.99 -28.18
CA THR A 448 -24.33 26.62 -28.99
C THR A 448 -25.41 27.32 -28.15
N TYR A 449 -25.32 27.25 -26.82
CA TYR A 449 -26.19 27.86 -25.84
C TYR A 449 -25.38 28.88 -25.01
N ALA A 450 -25.47 30.16 -25.40
CA ALA A 450 -24.93 31.35 -24.74
C ALA A 450 -23.40 31.37 -24.42
N ALA A 451 -22.78 32.55 -24.48
CA ALA A 451 -21.40 32.71 -24.01
C ALA A 451 -21.35 32.56 -22.48
N PRO A 452 -20.32 31.90 -21.90
CA PRO A 452 -20.24 31.71 -20.46
C PRO A 452 -20.12 33.04 -19.73
N THR A 453 -20.68 33.13 -18.52
CA THR A 453 -20.45 34.31 -17.68
C THR A 453 -19.05 34.31 -17.08
N HIS A 454 -18.46 33.13 -16.92
CA HIS A 454 -17.10 32.95 -16.42
C HIS A 454 -16.34 31.92 -17.29
N ALA A 455 -15.42 32.38 -18.14
CA ALA A 455 -14.46 31.48 -18.79
C ALA A 455 -13.28 31.25 -17.83
N GLY A 456 -12.94 29.99 -17.57
CA GLY A 456 -11.87 29.64 -16.64
C GLY A 456 -11.04 28.47 -17.12
N SER A 457 -9.89 28.30 -16.49
CA SER A 457 -9.06 27.12 -16.66
C SER A 457 -8.80 26.47 -15.31
N TYR A 458 -8.64 25.14 -15.29
CA TYR A 458 -8.21 24.43 -14.10
C TYR A 458 -6.76 23.94 -14.21
N ALA A 459 -6.08 23.89 -13.07
CA ALA A 459 -4.83 23.17 -12.91
C ALA A 459 -5.11 21.67 -12.81
N LEU A 460 -4.34 20.85 -13.52
CA LEU A 460 -4.41 19.39 -13.42
C LEU A 460 -3.32 18.89 -12.47
N ILE A 461 -3.72 18.19 -11.41
CA ILE A 461 -2.86 17.82 -10.29
C ILE A 461 -2.82 16.29 -10.14
N PRO A 462 -1.65 15.63 -10.17
CA PRO A 462 -1.60 14.19 -9.93
C PRO A 462 -2.05 13.91 -8.49
N LEU A 463 -3.02 13.02 -8.29
CA LEU A 463 -3.48 12.62 -6.97
C LEU A 463 -2.35 12.03 -6.12
N ALA A 464 -1.35 11.44 -6.79
CA ALA A 464 -0.11 11.01 -6.15
C ALA A 464 0.53 12.11 -5.27
N THR A 465 0.39 13.38 -5.65
CA THR A 465 0.90 14.54 -4.91
C THR A 465 -0.13 15.69 -4.95
N PRO A 466 -0.83 16.02 -3.84
CA PRO A 466 -0.40 15.82 -2.46
C PRO A 466 -1.09 14.66 -1.72
N TRP A 467 -2.05 13.95 -2.30
CA TRP A 467 -2.84 13.01 -1.51
C TRP A 467 -1.95 11.82 -1.12
N TRP A 468 -1.59 10.99 -2.09
CA TRP A 468 -0.88 9.73 -1.82
C TRP A 468 0.40 9.92 -0.98
N THR A 469 1.23 10.92 -1.29
CA THR A 469 2.44 11.21 -0.51
C THR A 469 2.17 11.61 0.95
N SER A 470 1.01 12.21 1.24
CA SER A 470 0.66 12.69 2.58
C SER A 470 -0.04 11.64 3.43
N ARG A 471 -0.14 10.39 2.97
CA ARG A 471 -0.66 9.30 3.80
C ARG A 471 0.17 9.00 5.05
N THR A 472 1.36 9.60 5.15
CA THR A 472 2.30 9.61 6.27
C THR A 472 1.94 10.61 7.37
N SER A 473 1.20 11.68 7.06
CA SER A 473 0.91 12.76 8.00
C SER A 473 -0.28 12.38 8.89
N VAL A 474 -0.08 11.34 9.70
CA VAL A 474 -1.03 10.83 10.68
C VAL A 474 -0.67 11.41 12.04
N GLY A 475 -1.47 12.36 12.52
CA GLY A 475 -1.54 12.67 13.95
C GLY A 475 -2.33 11.61 14.71
N SER A 476 -2.40 11.74 16.02
CA SER A 476 -3.25 10.89 16.87
C SER A 476 -4.68 11.45 17.00
N ALA A 477 -5.11 12.34 16.11
CA ALA A 477 -6.29 13.18 16.31
C ALA A 477 -7.35 12.94 15.23
N VAL A 478 -8.61 13.20 15.59
CA VAL A 478 -9.80 13.10 14.72
C VAL A 478 -9.76 14.11 13.54
N THR A 479 -8.68 14.89 13.41
CA THR A 479 -8.46 15.97 12.44
C THR A 479 -7.55 15.57 11.26
N ASP A 480 -7.04 14.35 11.21
CA ASP A 480 -6.06 13.93 10.20
C ASP A 480 -6.73 13.52 8.88
N PHE A 481 -6.16 13.95 7.76
CA PHE A 481 -6.68 13.70 6.41
C PHE A 481 -6.85 12.20 6.09
N TYR A 482 -5.96 11.36 6.63
CA TYR A 482 -5.94 9.91 6.44
C TYR A 482 -6.46 9.17 7.67
N GLY A 483 -7.62 8.52 7.54
CA GLY A 483 -8.26 7.74 8.61
C GLY A 483 -8.04 6.23 8.45
N SER A 484 -9.03 5.40 8.83
CA SER A 484 -8.89 3.93 8.89
C SER A 484 -8.36 3.26 7.62
N ASP A 485 -7.65 2.16 7.81
CA ASP A 485 -7.21 1.28 6.73
C ASP A 485 -8.42 0.54 6.12
N ILE A 486 -8.41 0.36 4.79
CA ILE A 486 -9.36 -0.53 4.11
C ILE A 486 -8.64 -1.82 3.71
N VAL A 487 -9.24 -2.97 4.00
CA VAL A 487 -8.70 -4.23 3.52
C VAL A 487 -9.18 -4.43 2.08
N TYR A 488 -8.29 -4.17 1.13
CA TYR A 488 -8.53 -4.45 -0.28
C TYR A 488 -7.76 -5.72 -0.68
N VAL A 489 -8.46 -6.67 -1.30
CA VAL A 489 -7.88 -7.88 -1.88
C VAL A 489 -8.34 -7.94 -3.32
N ALA A 490 -7.42 -7.70 -4.25
CA ALA A 490 -7.69 -7.95 -5.66
C ALA A 490 -7.86 -9.46 -5.88
N PRO A 491 -8.70 -9.91 -6.82
CA PRO A 491 -8.65 -11.29 -7.28
C PRO A 491 -7.26 -11.62 -7.84
N GLY A 492 -6.63 -12.68 -7.33
CA GLY A 492 -5.35 -13.19 -7.86
C GLY A 492 -4.09 -12.42 -7.44
N VAL A 493 -4.20 -11.39 -6.59
CA VAL A 493 -3.02 -10.67 -6.05
C VAL A 493 -2.93 -10.94 -4.55
N THR A 494 -1.78 -11.44 -4.10
CA THR A 494 -1.43 -11.44 -2.67
C THR A 494 -1.29 -10.00 -2.21
N GLN A 495 -1.91 -9.63 -1.07
CA GLN A 495 -1.87 -8.26 -0.58
C GLN A 495 -0.44 -7.71 -0.60
N PRO A 496 -0.19 -6.61 -1.34
CA PRO A 496 1.12 -5.98 -1.36
C PRO A 496 1.47 -5.56 0.08
N GLY A 497 2.58 -6.07 0.62
CA GLY A 497 3.01 -5.76 1.98
C GLY A 497 2.36 -6.57 3.12
N GLY A 498 1.76 -7.74 2.84
CA GLY A 498 1.55 -8.76 3.88
C GLY A 498 0.40 -8.49 4.86
N GLY A 499 -0.81 -8.21 4.36
CA GLY A 499 -2.03 -8.32 5.20
C GLY A 499 -2.57 -7.02 5.81
N GLY A 500 -1.89 -5.88 5.62
CA GLY A 500 -2.12 -4.67 6.43
C GLY A 500 -3.20 -3.68 5.95
N GLY A 501 -3.90 -3.91 4.83
CA GLY A 501 -4.85 -2.94 4.27
C GLY A 501 -4.23 -1.71 3.57
N LEU A 502 -5.03 -0.86 2.94
CA LEU A 502 -4.62 0.36 2.27
C LEU A 502 -5.02 1.56 3.13
N ARG A 503 -4.07 2.46 3.40
CA ARG A 503 -4.37 3.74 4.05
C ARG A 503 -5.03 4.66 3.03
N VAL A 504 -6.29 4.98 3.24
CA VAL A 504 -7.07 5.84 2.33
C VAL A 504 -7.53 7.11 3.03
N PRO A 505 -7.80 8.19 2.27
CA PRO A 505 -8.51 9.33 2.82
C PRO A 505 -9.87 8.86 3.33
N ASN A 506 -10.09 8.95 4.64
CA ASN A 506 -11.31 8.48 5.30
C ASN A 506 -12.00 9.59 6.10
N LEU A 507 -11.26 10.63 6.51
CA LEU A 507 -11.79 11.77 7.24
C LEU A 507 -11.84 13.04 6.37
N LEU A 508 -12.53 12.95 5.23
CA LEU A 508 -13.36 14.10 4.79
C LEU A 508 -14.59 14.23 5.71
N ALA A 509 -14.39 13.94 7.01
CA ALA A 509 -15.42 13.94 8.02
C ALA A 509 -15.77 15.39 8.32
N THR A 510 -17.07 15.64 8.29
CA THR A 510 -17.65 16.95 8.47
C THR A 510 -17.37 17.50 9.88
N ASP A 511 -17.48 18.81 10.02
CA ASP A 511 -17.63 19.49 11.31
C ASP A 511 -18.85 18.98 12.12
N ASP A 512 -19.77 18.27 11.46
CA ASP A 512 -20.95 17.65 12.04
C ASP A 512 -20.76 16.15 12.34
N VAL A 513 -20.03 15.84 13.41
CA VAL A 513 -19.87 14.48 13.97
C VAL A 513 -21.20 13.82 14.40
N ALA A 514 -22.31 14.56 14.41
CA ALA A 514 -23.62 14.05 14.82
C ALA A 514 -24.44 13.48 13.66
N SER A 515 -24.10 13.80 12.41
CA SER A 515 -24.72 13.19 11.24
C SER A 515 -23.91 11.97 10.80
N ASN A 516 -24.52 10.78 10.76
CA ASN A 516 -23.96 9.58 10.11
C ASN A 516 -23.77 9.76 8.58
N PHE A 517 -23.74 11.00 8.09
CA PHE A 517 -23.79 11.41 6.69
C PHE A 517 -22.65 12.38 6.35
N GLY A 518 -21.54 12.38 7.09
CA GLY A 518 -20.31 12.97 6.59
C GLY A 518 -20.04 12.35 5.22
N LEU A 519 -20.16 13.14 4.15
CA LEU A 519 -20.16 12.63 2.78
C LEU A 519 -18.87 11.85 2.57
N ASN A 520 -19.01 10.53 2.49
CA ASN A 520 -17.90 9.62 2.50
C ASN A 520 -16.95 9.97 1.35
N SER A 521 -15.67 10.04 1.66
CA SER A 521 -14.62 9.98 0.66
C SER A 521 -14.91 8.84 -0.32
N PRO A 522 -14.69 9.02 -1.63
CA PRO A 522 -15.04 7.97 -2.57
C PRO A 522 -14.31 6.63 -2.32
N TRP A 523 -13.12 6.68 -1.73
CA TRP A 523 -12.36 5.52 -1.22
C TRP A 523 -13.02 4.79 -0.04
N THR A 524 -14.10 5.32 0.52
CA THR A 524 -14.86 4.72 1.61
C THR A 524 -16.30 4.39 1.21
N TRP A 525 -16.66 4.57 -0.06
CA TRP A 525 -17.98 4.18 -0.57
C TRP A 525 -18.13 2.67 -0.63
N GLN A 526 -19.32 2.19 -0.27
CA GLN A 526 -19.72 0.80 -0.45
C GLN A 526 -20.91 0.76 -1.40
N SER A 527 -20.99 -0.27 -2.23
CA SER A 527 -22.19 -0.54 -3.03
C SER A 527 -23.39 -0.83 -2.12
N VAL A 528 -24.52 -0.17 -2.36
CA VAL A 528 -25.75 -0.36 -1.56
C VAL A 528 -26.71 -1.43 -2.09
N ASP A 529 -26.47 -2.00 -3.28
CA ASP A 529 -27.48 -2.83 -3.97
C ASP A 529 -27.10 -4.31 -4.16
N GLY A 530 -26.55 -4.96 -3.13
CA GLY A 530 -26.29 -6.42 -3.19
C GLY A 530 -25.26 -6.86 -4.26
N PHE A 531 -24.52 -5.91 -4.83
CA PHE A 531 -23.31 -6.17 -5.62
C PHE A 531 -22.13 -6.23 -4.65
N ASP A 532 -21.36 -7.32 -4.66
CA ASP A 532 -20.24 -7.58 -3.74
C ASP A 532 -19.00 -6.68 -3.97
N LEU A 533 -19.15 -5.43 -4.42
CA LEU A 533 -18.03 -4.49 -4.43
C LEU A 533 -17.73 -4.03 -3.01
N GLY A 534 -16.58 -4.44 -2.51
CA GLY A 534 -16.07 -4.00 -1.22
C GLY A 534 -15.92 -2.47 -1.13
N LYS A 535 -15.83 -1.98 0.10
CA LYS A 535 -15.64 -0.56 0.41
C LYS A 535 -14.42 0.02 -0.33
N GLY A 536 -14.60 1.09 -1.09
CA GLY A 536 -13.55 1.84 -1.80
C GLY A 536 -13.02 1.19 -3.07
N VAL A 537 -13.52 0.00 -3.44
CA VAL A 537 -12.96 -0.81 -4.54
C VAL A 537 -13.02 -0.09 -5.89
N PHE A 538 -14.05 0.73 -6.15
CA PHE A 538 -14.14 1.51 -7.40
C PHE A 538 -12.94 2.43 -7.63
N PHE A 539 -12.42 3.05 -6.57
CA PHE A 539 -11.32 4.01 -6.64
C PHE A 539 -9.95 3.34 -6.62
N VAL A 540 -9.82 2.31 -5.79
CA VAL A 540 -8.58 1.53 -5.67
C VAL A 540 -8.35 0.68 -6.92
N ASP A 541 -9.43 0.17 -7.48
CA ASP A 541 -9.42 -0.75 -8.58
C ASP A 541 -10.58 -0.51 -9.55
N PRO A 542 -10.44 0.49 -10.43
CA PRO A 542 -11.46 0.81 -11.43
C PRO A 542 -11.64 -0.31 -12.46
N ALA A 543 -10.58 -1.05 -12.81
CA ALA A 543 -10.68 -2.07 -13.85
C ALA A 543 -11.48 -3.29 -13.40
N TYR A 544 -11.22 -3.80 -12.19
CA TYR A 544 -12.03 -4.84 -11.57
C TYR A 544 -13.47 -4.37 -11.33
N SER A 545 -13.63 -3.12 -10.90
CA SER A 545 -14.95 -2.55 -10.61
C SER A 545 -15.81 -2.47 -11.86
N ILE A 546 -15.27 -1.97 -12.98
CA ILE A 546 -15.96 -1.95 -14.26
C ILE A 546 -16.27 -3.38 -14.73
N GLN A 547 -15.32 -4.30 -14.68
CA GLN A 547 -15.57 -5.71 -15.00
C GLN A 547 -16.72 -6.30 -14.17
N THR A 548 -16.77 -5.96 -12.88
CA THR A 548 -17.78 -6.48 -11.96
C THR A 548 -19.15 -5.87 -12.23
N MET A 549 -19.23 -4.55 -12.47
CA MET A 549 -20.49 -3.82 -12.68
C MET A 549 -21.12 -4.03 -14.05
N THR A 550 -20.32 -4.43 -15.05
CA THR A 550 -20.77 -4.53 -16.45
C THR A 550 -20.89 -5.99 -16.90
N ASN A 551 -21.89 -6.29 -17.72
CA ASN A 551 -21.86 -7.50 -18.55
C ASN A 551 -20.93 -7.21 -19.74
N THR A 552 -19.69 -7.68 -19.68
CA THR A 552 -18.68 -7.39 -20.70
C THR A 552 -18.59 -8.53 -21.72
N PRO A 553 -18.45 -8.23 -23.03
CA PRO A 553 -18.10 -9.23 -24.03
C PRO A 553 -16.78 -9.92 -23.68
N ASN A 554 -16.58 -11.13 -24.22
CA ASN A 554 -15.45 -12.03 -23.91
C ASN A 554 -14.02 -11.42 -24.11
N GLY A 555 -13.89 -10.22 -24.68
CA GLY A 555 -12.61 -9.51 -24.89
C GLY A 555 -12.18 -8.57 -23.76
N PHE A 556 -13.09 -7.83 -23.12
CA PHE A 556 -12.72 -6.96 -21.99
C PHE A 556 -12.33 -7.80 -20.77
N LEU A 557 -13.05 -8.90 -20.53
CA LEU A 557 -12.83 -9.79 -19.38
C LEU A 557 -11.47 -10.49 -19.34
N THR A 558 -10.86 -10.74 -20.50
CA THR A 558 -9.68 -11.61 -20.59
C THR A 558 -8.36 -10.89 -20.34
N ARG A 559 -8.30 -9.55 -20.42
CA ARG A 559 -7.07 -8.74 -20.22
C ARG A 559 -7.25 -7.47 -19.37
N ALA A 560 -8.47 -7.10 -18.99
CA ALA A 560 -8.69 -5.86 -18.22
C ALA A 560 -8.33 -5.98 -16.73
N VAL A 561 -7.86 -7.13 -16.24
CA VAL A 561 -7.38 -7.30 -14.85
C VAL A 561 -5.91 -7.73 -14.79
N GLU A 562 -5.22 -7.75 -15.93
CA GLU A 562 -3.78 -7.93 -15.99
C GLU A 562 -3.13 -6.55 -15.86
N TYR A 563 -2.88 -6.11 -14.63
CA TYR A 563 -2.39 -4.74 -14.37
C TYR A 563 -0.97 -4.53 -14.86
N CYS A 564 -0.74 -3.47 -15.62
CA CYS A 564 0.60 -2.95 -15.87
C CYS A 564 1.02 -1.97 -14.79
N PHE A 565 0.09 -1.16 -14.29
CA PHE A 565 0.33 -0.20 -13.24
C PHE A 565 -0.91 0.00 -12.37
N ASN A 566 -0.75 -0.02 -11.06
CA ASN A 566 -1.77 0.44 -10.12
C ASN A 566 -1.08 1.00 -8.87
N LEU A 567 -1.25 2.32 -8.67
CA LEU A 567 -0.66 3.06 -7.56
C LEU A 567 -1.05 2.49 -6.19
N TYR A 568 -2.32 2.13 -6.01
CA TYR A 568 -2.88 1.70 -4.74
C TYR A 568 -2.46 0.29 -4.34
N THR A 569 -2.22 -0.58 -5.32
CA THR A 569 -1.78 -1.97 -5.10
C THR A 569 -0.28 -2.13 -5.31
N GLY A 570 0.48 -1.05 -5.53
CA GLY A 570 1.92 -1.10 -5.72
C GLY A 570 2.37 -1.95 -6.92
N ILE A 571 1.49 -2.18 -7.90
CA ILE A 571 1.83 -2.90 -9.13
C ILE A 571 2.50 -1.92 -10.08
N ASP A 572 3.72 -2.24 -10.52
CA ASP A 572 4.40 -1.55 -11.62
C ASP A 572 5.21 -2.57 -12.43
N ARG A 573 4.67 -2.98 -13.58
CA ARG A 573 5.29 -3.88 -14.57
C ARG A 573 5.71 -3.14 -15.83
N THR A 574 5.61 -1.82 -15.83
CA THR A 574 5.76 -0.97 -17.01
C THR A 574 7.19 -0.97 -17.57
N GLN A 575 8.16 -1.36 -16.74
CA GLN A 575 9.56 -1.52 -17.15
C GLN A 575 9.97 -2.97 -17.41
N THR A 576 9.28 -3.94 -16.81
CA THR A 576 9.71 -5.35 -16.79
C THR A 576 9.01 -6.22 -17.83
N ASP A 577 7.78 -5.87 -18.20
CA ASP A 577 6.91 -6.74 -18.98
C ASP A 577 6.61 -6.12 -20.34
N ALA A 578 6.92 -6.83 -21.42
CA ALA A 578 6.74 -6.34 -22.79
C ALA A 578 5.32 -5.82 -23.12
N PRO A 579 4.20 -6.44 -22.65
CA PRO A 579 2.85 -5.90 -22.86
C PRO A 579 2.56 -4.57 -22.15
N CYS A 580 3.41 -4.18 -21.19
CA CYS A 580 3.24 -3.01 -20.34
C CYS A 580 4.23 -1.88 -20.68
N GLN A 581 5.13 -2.11 -21.62
CA GLN A 581 6.12 -1.11 -22.04
C GLN A 581 5.48 -0.09 -22.99
N HIS A 582 5.69 1.19 -22.68
CA HIS A 582 5.31 2.31 -23.53
C HIS A 582 6.48 2.67 -24.44
N ASN A 583 6.28 2.62 -25.76
CA ASN A 583 7.29 3.02 -26.76
C ASN A 583 7.38 4.53 -26.94
#